data_AF-A0A3C1ITC3-F1
#
_entry.id   AF-A0A3C1ITC3-F1
#
_cell.length_a   1.000
_cell.length_b   1.000
_cell.length_c   1.000
_cell.angle_alpha   90.00
_cell.angle_beta   90.00
_cell.angle_gamma   90.00
#
_symmetry.space_group_name_H-M   'P 1'
#
loop_
_entity.id
_entity.type
_entity.pdbx_description
1 polymer ?
#
loop_
_entity_poly.entity_id
_entity_poly.type
_entity_poly.pdbx_seq_one_letter_code
_entity_poly.pdbx_strand_id
1 'polypeptide(L)'
;MSIINNLKAMLGFPDKEDMGNENSSQTNSPSYINPFKKENEKPLPPPVPEVAKISQKDVEDAISDEVVDKVTSVLNTSLPEYVRECIDKDAQANYVRSLIGSTLTDFLQQIKQEAEEAARQQWQKDRMDLANKSSEASKQMNEYKTKNEELRNRILSLDRQKTTLNDRISTLENRAASAEAEREQYQLECKSLMNKIKVAAVNDEALQALRQDNDDLRAANENLQNEIAEIKADAERKATDSAAQILAAKADVAKKEARIAELSSQPDDTNEKEAEIERLNAELETIKSNAKTEAEALTARITALSQATLELEETKRKLAEAEDEKLALKNAPATSSEELEKLQNELAVRNNELASMRSTIQSQNDELYALHEKLNETGDTAKMAEIEVTRAKLEDTVEKLNNELSQKQLQIDDLNSTKDEISSVYEQLKKELERNKKHYADKEQEFRQQIVALKDELESAKNEISIQKAEKKAKKKAQHHAAPLSGISAIDYTTEYSDWLMPTPPTNAIPIVAEEPEEPEIENHKEPEKSHANPNIPEQMELFS
;
A
#
# COMPACT_ATOMS: atom_id res chain seq x y z
N MET A 1 37.18 0.65 -10.44
CA MET A 1 37.08 -0.81 -10.25
C MET A 1 37.11 -1.25 -8.78
N SER A 2 37.86 -0.61 -7.87
CA SER A 2 38.01 -1.09 -6.47
C SER A 2 36.76 -1.04 -5.57
N ILE A 3 35.82 -0.11 -5.79
CA ILE A 3 34.62 0.00 -4.93
C ILE A 3 33.64 -1.17 -5.17
N ILE A 4 33.56 -1.62 -6.42
CA ILE A 4 32.71 -2.76 -6.81
C ILE A 4 33.26 -4.08 -6.27
N ASN A 5 34.59 -4.22 -6.22
CA ASN A 5 35.24 -5.41 -5.65
C ASN A 5 35.04 -5.49 -4.13
N ASN A 6 35.12 -4.36 -3.41
CA ASN A 6 34.84 -4.34 -1.97
C ASN A 6 33.36 -4.64 -1.65
N LEU A 7 32.42 -4.16 -2.47
CA LEU A 7 31.00 -4.52 -2.32
C LEU A 7 30.75 -6.01 -2.60
N LYS A 8 31.44 -6.61 -3.58
CA LYS A 8 31.35 -8.06 -3.86
C LYS A 8 31.89 -8.93 -2.73
N ALA A 9 33.02 -8.55 -2.14
CA ALA A 9 33.59 -9.24 -0.99
C ALA A 9 32.69 -9.15 0.25
N MET A 10 32.05 -7.99 0.46
CA MET A 10 31.13 -7.77 1.57
C MET A 10 29.79 -8.53 1.42
N LEU A 11 29.40 -8.87 0.19
CA LEU A 11 28.23 -9.72 -0.10
C LEU A 11 28.55 -11.22 -0.25
N GLY A 12 29.80 -11.63 -0.01
CA GLY A 12 30.18 -13.05 -0.03
C GLY A 12 30.25 -13.67 -1.43
N PHE A 13 30.43 -12.87 -2.48
CA PHE A 13 30.68 -13.40 -3.81
C PHE A 13 32.18 -13.67 -3.99
N PRO A 14 32.60 -14.92 -4.34
CA PRO A 14 34.00 -15.22 -4.56
C PRO A 14 34.56 -14.45 -5.76
N ASP A 15 35.75 -13.89 -5.59
CA ASP A 15 36.48 -13.13 -6.61
C ASP A 15 36.83 -14.04 -7.78
N LYS A 16 36.40 -13.67 -8.99
CA LYS A 16 36.66 -14.42 -10.22
C LYS A 16 37.88 -13.83 -10.91
N GLU A 17 39.05 -14.27 -10.51
CA GLU A 17 40.26 -14.25 -11.33
C GLU A 17 40.83 -15.67 -11.41
N ASP A 18 40.23 -16.52 -12.24
CA ASP A 18 40.99 -17.51 -13.03
C ASP A 18 40.09 -18.10 -14.13
N MET A 19 40.40 -17.78 -15.38
CA MET A 19 39.85 -18.47 -16.55
C MET A 19 41.02 -19.16 -17.23
N GLY A 20 41.20 -20.45 -16.92
CA GLY A 20 42.31 -21.24 -17.40
C GLY A 20 42.08 -22.76 -17.31
N ASN A 21 41.20 -23.26 -18.18
CA ASN A 21 41.26 -24.55 -18.89
C ASN A 21 41.24 -25.92 -18.13
N GLU A 22 40.48 -26.84 -18.74
CA GLU A 22 40.50 -28.32 -18.67
C GLU A 22 39.83 -29.09 -17.51
N ASN A 23 38.70 -29.71 -17.87
CA ASN A 23 38.34 -31.12 -17.64
C ASN A 23 38.88 -31.82 -16.38
N SER A 24 38.02 -31.97 -15.38
CA SER A 24 37.97 -33.22 -14.60
C SER A 24 36.56 -33.44 -14.02
N SER A 25 36.04 -34.61 -14.33
CA SER A 25 34.84 -35.18 -13.73
C SER A 25 35.08 -35.46 -12.24
N GLN A 26 33.98 -35.44 -11.48
CA GLN A 26 33.74 -36.17 -10.23
C GLN A 26 34.37 -35.65 -8.93
N THR A 27 33.46 -35.10 -8.11
CA THR A 27 33.08 -35.57 -6.75
C THR A 27 33.24 -34.58 -5.60
N ASN A 28 32.16 -34.54 -4.80
CA ASN A 28 32.03 -33.98 -3.46
C ASN A 28 31.86 -32.46 -3.33
N SER A 29 30.70 -31.97 -3.77
CA SER A 29 30.04 -30.85 -3.09
C SER A 29 28.91 -31.40 -2.21
N PRO A 30 28.76 -31.00 -0.93
CA PRO A 30 27.61 -31.39 -0.13
C PRO A 30 26.35 -30.87 -0.83
N SER A 31 25.36 -31.74 -1.02
CA SER A 31 24.08 -31.40 -1.62
C SER A 31 23.48 -30.16 -0.95
N TYR A 32 23.21 -29.12 -1.74
CA TYR A 32 22.53 -27.92 -1.28
C TYR A 32 21.09 -28.27 -0.86
N ILE A 33 20.83 -28.28 0.45
CA ILE A 33 19.49 -28.44 1.00
C ILE A 33 18.80 -27.08 0.92
N ASN A 34 17.79 -26.98 0.06
CA ASN A 34 16.96 -25.79 -0.09
C ASN A 34 15.99 -25.65 1.10
N PRO A 35 16.11 -24.62 1.96
CA PRO A 35 15.27 -24.47 3.16
C PRO A 35 13.80 -24.12 2.85
N PHE A 36 13.42 -23.91 1.58
CA PHE A 36 12.07 -23.50 1.18
C PHE A 36 11.35 -24.48 0.24
N LYS A 37 11.98 -25.60 -0.15
CA LYS A 37 11.25 -26.70 -0.79
C LYS A 37 10.82 -27.71 0.28
N LYS A 38 9.59 -27.54 0.77
CA LYS A 38 8.87 -28.62 1.44
C LYS A 38 8.46 -29.62 0.37
N GLU A 39 9.30 -30.62 0.10
CA GLU A 39 8.80 -31.86 -0.48
C GLU A 39 7.76 -32.44 0.48
N ASN A 40 6.65 -32.92 -0.10
CA ASN A 40 5.51 -33.48 0.61
C ASN A 40 5.88 -34.81 1.27
N GLU A 41 6.63 -34.78 2.36
CA GLU A 41 6.62 -35.86 3.33
C GLU A 41 5.45 -35.62 4.28
N LYS A 42 4.44 -36.50 4.19
CA LYS A 42 3.43 -36.65 5.23
C LYS A 42 4.16 -36.72 6.57
N PRO A 43 3.82 -35.87 7.57
CA PRO A 43 4.40 -36.04 8.89
C PRO A 43 3.89 -37.38 9.43
N LEU A 44 4.78 -38.36 9.48
CA LEU A 44 4.63 -39.46 10.43
C LEU A 44 4.54 -38.82 11.81
N PRO A 45 3.51 -39.13 12.62
CA PRO A 45 3.46 -38.65 13.98
C PRO A 45 4.74 -39.10 14.70
N PRO A 46 5.35 -38.25 15.55
CA PRO A 46 6.51 -38.66 16.32
C PRO A 46 6.15 -39.93 17.10
N PRO A 47 7.09 -40.89 17.26
CA PRO A 47 6.83 -42.08 18.04
C PRO A 47 6.61 -41.61 19.47
N VAL A 48 5.36 -41.58 19.90
CA VAL A 48 5.02 -41.47 21.31
C VAL A 48 5.69 -42.69 21.93
N PRO A 49 6.65 -42.53 22.87
CA PRO A 49 7.13 -43.67 23.62
C PRO A 49 5.89 -44.29 24.26
N GLU A 50 5.57 -45.51 23.85
CA GLU A 50 4.54 -46.34 24.44
C GLU A 50 5.04 -46.67 25.85
N VAL A 51 4.87 -45.70 26.76
CA VAL A 51 5.04 -45.93 28.18
C VAL A 51 3.92 -46.89 28.50
N ALA A 52 4.28 -48.15 28.72
CA ALA A 52 3.39 -49.15 29.28
C ALA A 52 2.59 -48.48 30.40
N LYS A 53 1.27 -48.39 30.22
CA LYS A 53 0.37 -47.91 31.27
C LYS A 53 0.41 -48.95 32.39
N ILE A 54 1.41 -48.84 33.25
CA ILE A 54 1.35 -49.40 34.59
C ILE A 54 0.18 -48.64 35.22
N SER A 55 -0.90 -49.35 35.56
CA SER A 55 -2.05 -48.70 36.15
C SER A 55 -1.58 -48.07 37.46
N GLN A 56 -1.85 -46.79 37.68
CA GLN A 56 -1.37 -46.08 38.89
C GLN A 56 -1.84 -46.77 40.18
N LYS A 57 -2.96 -47.47 40.11
CA LYS A 57 -3.51 -48.30 41.17
C LYS A 57 -2.56 -49.45 41.56
N ASP A 58 -1.90 -50.06 40.57
CA ASP A 58 -0.92 -51.14 40.77
C ASP A 58 0.34 -50.63 41.49
N VAL A 59 0.69 -49.35 41.31
CA VAL A 59 1.83 -48.72 41.99
C VAL A 59 1.46 -48.33 43.43
N GLU A 60 0.25 -47.81 43.66
CA GLU A 60 -0.28 -47.49 44.99
C GLU A 60 -0.42 -48.75 45.87
N ASP A 61 -0.90 -49.85 45.29
CA ASP A 61 -1.02 -51.15 45.96
C ASP A 61 0.37 -51.75 46.25
N ALA A 62 1.32 -51.66 45.32
CA ALA A 62 2.69 -52.13 45.52
C ALA A 62 3.44 -51.35 46.63
N ILE A 63 3.28 -50.02 46.71
CA ILE A 63 3.87 -49.19 47.77
C ILE A 63 3.23 -49.52 49.12
N SER A 64 1.91 -49.74 49.14
CA SER A 64 1.19 -50.12 50.36
C SER A 64 1.62 -51.48 50.88
N ASP A 65 1.82 -52.45 49.99
CA ASP A 65 2.33 -53.78 50.33
C ASP A 65 3.78 -53.74 50.83
N GLU A 66 4.66 -52.96 50.19
CA GLU A 66 6.05 -52.82 50.64
C GLU A 66 6.15 -52.20 52.05
N VAL A 67 5.31 -51.21 52.36
CA VAL A 67 5.25 -50.58 53.69
C VAL A 67 4.71 -51.57 54.73
N VAL A 68 3.66 -52.31 54.41
CA VAL A 68 3.10 -53.36 55.27
C VAL A 68 4.13 -54.45 55.56
N ASP A 69 4.89 -54.88 54.57
CA ASP A 69 5.93 -55.90 54.74
C ASP A 69 7.06 -55.43 55.66
N LYS A 70 7.52 -54.18 55.51
CA LYS A 70 8.53 -53.60 56.40
C LYS A 70 8.02 -53.41 57.83
N VAL A 71 6.77 -52.95 58.01
CA VAL A 71 6.15 -52.83 59.35
C VAL A 71 6.01 -54.21 60.00
N THR A 72 5.59 -55.21 59.24
CA THR A 72 5.47 -56.60 59.71
C THR A 72 6.83 -57.20 60.06
N SER A 73 7.88 -56.89 59.29
CA SER A 73 9.26 -57.28 59.61
C SER A 73 9.78 -56.64 60.90
N VAL A 74 9.50 -55.35 61.14
CA VAL A 74 9.90 -54.63 62.37
C VAL A 74 9.15 -55.16 63.59
N LEU A 75 7.84 -55.42 63.46
CA LEU A 75 7.04 -56.04 64.50
C LEU A 75 7.57 -57.44 64.85
N ASN A 76 7.90 -58.26 63.85
CA ASN A 76 8.38 -59.62 64.07
C ASN A 76 9.80 -59.68 64.65
N THR A 77 10.66 -58.70 64.36
CA THR A 77 11.99 -58.58 64.97
C THR A 77 11.94 -58.08 66.41
N SER A 78 10.90 -57.33 66.77
CA SER A 78 10.68 -56.86 68.15
C SER A 78 10.09 -57.91 69.10
N LEU A 79 9.64 -59.05 68.57
CA LEU A 79 9.01 -60.13 69.34
C LEU A 79 10.01 -61.24 69.72
N PRO A 80 9.89 -61.83 70.93
CA PRO A 80 10.69 -63.00 71.35
C PRO A 80 10.53 -64.19 70.39
N GLU A 81 11.61 -64.95 70.19
CA GLU A 81 11.73 -66.05 69.20
C GLU A 81 10.54 -67.03 69.23
N TYR A 82 10.12 -67.42 70.44
CA TYR A 82 9.01 -68.36 70.65
C TYR A 82 7.64 -67.81 70.20
N VAL A 83 7.40 -66.51 70.36
CA VAL A 83 6.12 -65.88 69.98
C VAL A 83 6.07 -65.67 68.47
N ARG A 84 7.21 -65.41 67.84
CA ARG A 84 7.33 -65.23 66.39
C ARG A 84 7.00 -66.50 65.60
N GLU A 85 7.31 -67.67 66.15
CA GLU A 85 7.04 -68.98 65.55
C GLU A 85 5.56 -69.38 65.61
N CYS A 86 4.77 -68.75 66.49
CA CYS A 86 3.35 -69.07 66.71
C CYS A 86 2.38 -68.08 66.06
N ILE A 87 2.86 -67.03 65.39
CA ILE A 87 2.02 -66.02 64.73
C ILE A 87 1.81 -66.38 63.26
N ASP A 88 0.55 -66.33 62.83
CA ASP A 88 0.20 -66.39 61.41
C ASP A 88 0.59 -65.07 60.73
N LYS A 89 1.58 -65.16 59.84
CA LYS A 89 2.16 -64.01 59.12
C LYS A 89 1.15 -63.36 58.17
N ASP A 90 0.24 -64.14 57.59
CA ASP A 90 -0.76 -63.64 56.64
C ASP A 90 -1.87 -62.90 57.39
N ALA A 91 -2.30 -63.43 58.54
CA ALA A 91 -3.25 -62.75 59.42
C ALA A 91 -2.68 -61.44 59.99
N GLN A 92 -1.40 -61.43 60.36
CA GLN A 92 -0.70 -60.22 60.84
C GLN A 92 -0.58 -59.16 59.73
N ALA A 93 -0.20 -59.54 58.52
CA ALA A 93 -0.11 -58.63 57.38
C ALA A 93 -1.49 -58.04 57.02
N ASN A 94 -2.56 -58.83 57.08
CA ASN A 94 -3.93 -58.35 56.86
C ASN A 94 -4.42 -57.41 57.97
N TYR A 95 -4.03 -57.66 59.23
CA TYR A 95 -4.35 -56.76 60.34
C TYR A 95 -3.62 -55.42 60.21
N VAL A 96 -2.33 -55.44 59.84
CA VAL A 96 -1.54 -54.22 59.57
C VAL A 96 -2.11 -53.46 58.37
N ARG A 97 -2.52 -54.15 57.29
CA ARG A 97 -3.25 -53.53 56.16
C ARG A 97 -4.55 -52.88 56.62
N SER A 98 -5.32 -53.50 57.51
CA SER A 98 -6.58 -52.92 57.97
C SER A 98 -6.42 -51.66 58.82
N LEU A 99 -5.33 -51.57 59.59
CA LEU A 99 -5.07 -50.44 60.50
C LEU A 99 -4.37 -49.27 59.82
N ILE A 100 -3.37 -49.56 58.99
CA ILE A 100 -2.51 -48.53 58.37
C ILE A 100 -2.92 -48.29 56.92
N GLY A 101 -3.39 -49.33 56.22
CA GLY A 101 -3.69 -49.28 54.80
C GLY A 101 -4.66 -48.16 54.45
N SER A 102 -5.76 -47.98 55.17
CA SER A 102 -6.71 -46.90 54.86
C SER A 102 -6.07 -45.51 54.98
N THR A 103 -5.32 -45.25 56.06
CA THR A 103 -4.66 -43.95 56.26
C THR A 103 -3.53 -43.69 55.26
N LEU A 104 -2.81 -44.74 54.85
CA LEU A 104 -1.75 -44.66 53.86
C LEU A 104 -2.32 -44.42 52.46
N THR A 105 -3.39 -45.14 52.09
CA THR A 105 -4.10 -44.96 50.83
C THR A 105 -4.69 -43.55 50.74
N ASP A 106 -5.32 -43.04 51.80
CA ASP A 106 -5.86 -41.67 51.83
C ASP A 106 -4.75 -40.61 51.66
N PHE A 107 -3.60 -40.79 52.31
CA PHE A 107 -2.47 -39.88 52.18
C PHE A 107 -1.84 -39.93 50.77
N LEU A 108 -1.68 -41.12 50.20
CA LEU A 108 -1.21 -41.30 48.82
C LEU A 108 -2.18 -40.65 47.82
N GLN A 109 -3.48 -40.79 48.05
CA GLN A 109 -4.52 -40.16 47.24
C GLN A 109 -4.46 -38.62 47.35
N GLN A 110 -4.21 -38.08 48.54
CA GLN A 110 -4.07 -36.64 48.74
C GLN A 110 -2.83 -36.07 48.05
N ILE A 111 -1.66 -36.73 48.18
CA ILE A 111 -0.43 -36.33 47.47
C ILE A 111 -0.65 -36.34 45.96
N LYS A 112 -1.36 -37.35 45.45
CA LYS A 112 -1.67 -37.46 44.03
C LYS A 112 -2.57 -36.32 43.57
N GLN A 113 -3.64 -36.02 44.32
CA GLN A 113 -4.52 -34.89 44.00
C GLN A 113 -3.73 -33.57 43.99
N GLU A 114 -2.87 -33.34 44.98
CA GLU A 114 -2.02 -32.14 45.04
C GLU A 114 -1.03 -32.08 43.86
N ALA A 115 -0.41 -33.22 43.49
CA ALA A 115 0.50 -33.28 42.35
C ALA A 115 -0.23 -33.08 41.01
N GLU A 116 -1.43 -33.63 40.85
CA GLU A 116 -2.29 -33.42 39.68
C GLU A 116 -2.76 -31.97 39.57
N GLU A 117 -3.15 -31.35 40.68
CA GLU A 117 -3.54 -29.94 40.73
C GLU A 117 -2.35 -29.02 40.41
N ALA A 118 -1.17 -29.28 40.97
CA ALA A 118 0.04 -28.54 40.65
C ALA A 118 0.42 -28.67 39.15
N ALA A 119 0.36 -29.88 38.60
CA ALA A 119 0.60 -30.11 37.18
C ALA A 119 -0.43 -29.39 36.29
N ARG A 120 -1.72 -29.43 36.66
CA ARG A 120 -2.79 -28.71 35.96
C ARG A 120 -2.60 -27.21 36.01
N GLN A 121 -2.25 -26.64 37.17
CA GLN A 121 -1.98 -25.21 37.32
C GLN A 121 -0.79 -24.79 36.46
N GLN A 122 0.28 -25.57 36.44
CA GLN A 122 1.45 -25.29 35.61
C GLN A 122 1.11 -25.36 34.12
N TRP A 123 0.37 -26.38 33.70
CA TRP A 123 -0.09 -26.50 32.30
C TRP A 123 -1.02 -25.36 31.89
N GLN A 124 -1.92 -24.93 32.78
CA GLN A 124 -2.79 -23.78 32.52
C GLN A 124 -1.97 -22.50 32.39
N LYS A 125 -0.99 -22.30 33.27
CA LYS A 125 -0.08 -21.14 33.22
C LYS A 125 0.74 -21.13 31.93
N ASP A 126 1.39 -22.24 31.60
CA ASP A 126 2.20 -22.36 30.39
C ASP A 126 1.35 -22.16 29.12
N ARG A 127 0.11 -22.67 29.13
CA ARG A 127 -0.83 -22.46 28.03
C ARG A 127 -1.27 -20.99 27.91
N MET A 128 -1.48 -20.29 29.01
CA MET A 128 -1.75 -18.85 28.99
C MET A 128 -0.53 -18.05 28.53
N ASP A 129 0.66 -18.39 28.99
CA ASP A 129 1.91 -17.75 28.57
C ASP A 129 2.18 -17.96 27.08
N LEU A 130 1.94 -19.16 26.55
CA LEU A 130 2.04 -19.46 25.12
C LEU A 130 0.97 -18.72 24.31
N ALA A 131 -0.27 -18.63 24.80
CA ALA A 131 -1.33 -17.86 24.14
C ALA A 131 -0.99 -16.36 24.10
N ASN A 132 -0.45 -15.81 25.19
CA ASN A 132 0.01 -14.43 25.26
C ASN A 132 1.16 -14.17 24.29
N LYS A 133 2.18 -15.03 24.28
CA LYS A 133 3.30 -14.95 23.33
C LYS A 133 2.83 -15.05 21.88
N SER A 134 1.86 -15.92 21.59
CA SER A 134 1.25 -16.04 20.25
C SER A 134 0.51 -14.76 19.84
N SER A 135 -0.28 -14.18 20.76
CA SER A 135 -0.97 -12.91 20.56
C SER A 135 0.00 -11.75 20.34
N GLU A 136 1.07 -11.66 21.13
CA GLU A 136 2.13 -10.66 20.97
C GLU A 136 2.88 -10.82 19.64
N ALA A 137 3.25 -12.04 19.27
CA ALA A 137 3.88 -12.32 17.98
C ALA A 137 2.96 -11.91 16.81
N SER A 138 1.66 -12.18 16.92
CA SER A 138 0.67 -11.75 15.92
C SER A 138 0.55 -10.23 15.83
N LYS A 139 0.52 -9.52 16.97
CA LYS A 139 0.54 -8.04 17.01
C LYS A 139 1.79 -7.47 16.36
N GLN A 140 2.97 -7.98 16.72
CA GLN A 140 4.23 -7.57 16.12
C GLN A 140 4.23 -7.81 14.61
N MET A 141 3.75 -8.97 14.16
CA MET A 141 3.66 -9.27 12.73
C MET A 141 2.73 -8.31 11.98
N ASN A 142 1.60 -7.92 12.58
CA ASN A 142 0.72 -6.90 12.02
C ASN A 142 1.38 -5.53 11.99
N GLU A 143 2.09 -5.12 13.05
CA GLU A 143 2.85 -3.87 13.07
C GLU A 143 3.97 -3.83 12.02
N TYR A 144 4.67 -4.96 11.81
CA TYR A 144 5.66 -5.06 10.74
C TYR A 144 5.00 -4.96 9.36
N LYS A 145 3.82 -5.57 9.20
CA LYS A 145 3.06 -5.49 7.96
C LYS A 145 2.62 -4.06 7.66
N THR A 146 2.06 -3.34 8.64
CA THR A 146 1.66 -1.93 8.46
C THR A 146 2.85 -1.04 8.18
N LYS A 147 3.95 -1.16 8.93
CA LYS A 147 5.21 -0.43 8.66
C LYS A 147 5.75 -0.71 7.25
N ASN A 148 5.64 -1.95 6.77
CA ASN A 148 6.09 -2.31 5.43
C ASN A 148 5.18 -1.72 4.34
N GLU A 149 3.87 -1.65 4.57
CA GLU A 149 2.91 -0.96 3.70
C GLU A 149 3.18 0.55 3.66
N GLU A 150 3.47 1.18 4.80
CA GLU A 150 3.90 2.59 4.88
C GLU A 150 5.19 2.85 4.11
N LEU A 151 6.20 1.98 4.26
CA LEU A 151 7.45 2.08 3.51
C LEU A 151 7.22 1.94 2.00
N ARG A 152 6.40 0.99 1.57
CA ARG A 152 6.01 0.84 0.15
C ARG A 152 5.32 2.10 -0.37
N ASN A 153 4.38 2.66 0.38
CA ASN A 153 3.71 3.90 0.02
C ASN A 153 4.69 5.08 -0.06
N ARG A 154 5.66 5.14 0.85
CA ARG A 154 6.71 6.17 0.82
C ARG A 154 7.62 6.03 -0.40
N ILE A 155 8.02 4.82 -0.75
CA ILE A 155 8.81 4.54 -1.96
C ILE A 155 8.02 4.98 -3.21
N LEU A 156 6.75 4.58 -3.35
CA LEU A 156 5.91 4.98 -4.48
C LEU A 156 5.75 6.51 -4.56
N SER A 157 5.61 7.19 -3.42
CA SER A 157 5.57 8.66 -3.39
C SER A 157 6.89 9.29 -3.82
N LEU A 158 8.03 8.72 -3.41
CA LEU A 158 9.35 9.19 -3.80
C LEU A 158 9.62 8.93 -5.28
N ASP A 159 9.18 7.80 -5.83
CA ASP A 159 9.30 7.50 -7.25
C ASP A 159 8.48 8.48 -8.09
N ARG A 160 7.24 8.79 -7.68
CA ARG A 160 6.43 9.85 -8.32
C ARG A 160 7.13 11.22 -8.27
N GLN A 161 7.73 11.56 -7.12
CA GLN A 161 8.49 12.81 -7.02
C GLN A 161 9.71 12.79 -7.94
N LYS A 162 10.44 11.68 -8.01
CA LYS A 162 11.59 11.52 -8.90
C LYS A 162 11.20 11.64 -10.36
N THR A 163 10.10 11.03 -10.80
CA THR A 163 9.62 11.18 -12.18
C THR A 163 9.24 12.62 -12.48
N THR A 164 8.47 13.28 -11.61
CA THR A 164 8.11 14.71 -11.84
C THR A 164 9.31 15.65 -11.85
N LEU A 165 10.33 15.39 -11.01
CA LEU A 165 11.57 16.15 -11.01
C LEU A 165 12.40 15.88 -12.27
N ASN A 166 12.48 14.63 -12.73
CA ASN A 166 13.14 14.28 -13.98
C ASN A 166 12.44 14.91 -15.18
N ASP A 167 11.10 14.91 -15.22
CA ASP A 167 10.34 15.60 -16.26
C ASP A 167 10.66 17.10 -16.26
N ARG A 168 10.71 17.71 -15.07
CA ARG A 168 11.10 19.12 -14.93
C ARG A 168 12.54 19.37 -15.39
N ILE A 169 13.47 18.48 -15.05
CA ILE A 169 14.86 18.55 -15.53
C ILE A 169 14.88 18.48 -17.06
N SER A 170 14.20 17.51 -17.67
CA SER A 170 14.11 17.39 -19.13
C SER A 170 13.50 18.64 -19.78
N THR A 171 12.45 19.23 -19.20
CA THR A 171 11.90 20.50 -19.72
C THR A 171 12.87 21.67 -19.61
N LEU A 172 13.67 21.72 -18.54
CA LEU A 172 14.68 22.76 -18.35
C LEU A 172 15.87 22.55 -19.28
N GLU A 173 16.30 21.31 -19.50
CA GLU A 173 17.33 20.94 -20.47
C GLU A 173 16.91 21.32 -21.89
N ASN A 174 15.68 21.01 -22.28
CA ASN A 174 15.13 21.42 -23.58
C ASN A 174 15.05 22.95 -23.71
N ARG A 175 14.60 23.65 -22.67
CA ARG A 175 14.57 25.11 -22.67
C ARG A 175 15.98 25.71 -22.75
N ALA A 176 16.96 25.12 -22.09
CA ALA A 176 18.35 25.54 -22.17
C ALA A 176 18.91 25.32 -23.58
N ALA A 177 18.66 24.15 -24.18
CA ALA A 177 19.05 23.86 -25.55
C ALA A 177 18.41 24.84 -26.55
N SER A 178 17.12 25.18 -26.40
CA SER A 178 16.48 26.21 -27.23
C SER A 178 17.10 27.60 -27.03
N ALA A 179 17.38 27.99 -25.77
CA ALA A 179 18.01 29.28 -25.50
C ALA A 179 19.46 29.36 -26.03
N GLU A 180 20.21 28.25 -25.99
CA GLU A 180 21.53 28.15 -26.59
C GLU A 180 21.47 28.26 -28.12
N ALA A 181 20.51 27.59 -28.75
CA ALA A 181 20.27 27.72 -30.19
C ALA A 181 19.88 29.15 -30.60
N GLU A 182 18.99 29.81 -29.85
CA GLU A 182 18.65 31.22 -30.06
C GLU A 182 19.90 32.12 -29.92
N ARG A 183 20.76 31.86 -28.91
CA ARG A 183 21.99 32.63 -28.72
C ARG A 183 22.95 32.44 -29.90
N GLU A 184 23.12 31.23 -30.39
CA GLU A 184 23.94 30.94 -31.57
C GLU A 184 23.38 31.62 -32.82
N GLN A 185 22.05 31.60 -33.01
CA GLN A 185 21.39 32.33 -34.08
C GLN A 185 21.66 33.84 -34.00
N TYR A 186 21.46 34.48 -32.84
CA TYR A 186 21.76 35.89 -32.67
C TYR A 186 23.24 36.21 -32.93
N GLN A 187 24.17 35.32 -32.56
CA GLN A 187 25.58 35.51 -32.87
C GLN A 187 25.84 35.46 -34.38
N LEU A 188 25.19 34.56 -35.11
CA LEU A 188 25.30 34.48 -36.57
C LEU A 188 24.67 35.71 -37.24
N GLU A 189 23.52 36.18 -36.75
CA GLU A 189 22.87 37.40 -37.22
C GLU A 189 23.76 38.63 -36.98
N CYS A 190 24.34 38.78 -35.79
CA CYS A 190 25.31 39.84 -35.49
C CYS A 190 26.53 39.79 -36.40
N LYS A 191 27.11 38.61 -36.65
CA LYS A 191 28.24 38.44 -37.59
C LYS A 191 27.84 38.81 -39.02
N SER A 192 26.65 38.39 -39.46
CA SER A 192 26.10 38.71 -40.77
C SER A 192 25.85 40.21 -40.94
N LEU A 193 25.23 40.85 -39.94
CA LEU A 193 25.02 42.30 -39.92
C LEU A 193 26.34 43.07 -39.92
N MET A 194 27.32 42.64 -39.12
CA MET A 194 28.66 43.23 -39.14
C MET A 194 29.31 43.11 -40.51
N ASN A 195 29.19 41.97 -41.20
CA ASN A 195 29.69 41.80 -42.56
C ASN A 195 28.95 42.73 -43.55
N LYS A 196 27.63 42.84 -43.45
CA LYS A 196 26.84 43.78 -44.27
C LYS A 196 27.27 45.22 -44.05
N ILE A 197 27.49 45.63 -42.79
CA ILE A 197 27.97 46.98 -42.45
C ILE A 197 29.37 47.20 -43.02
N LYS A 198 30.28 46.23 -42.92
CA LYS A 198 31.62 46.34 -43.51
C LYS A 198 31.58 46.51 -45.04
N VAL A 199 30.72 45.73 -45.71
CA VAL A 199 30.55 45.85 -47.17
C VAL A 199 29.91 47.20 -47.54
N ALA A 200 28.91 47.65 -46.79
CA ALA A 200 28.31 48.97 -46.98
C ALA A 200 29.34 50.09 -46.79
N ALA A 201 30.20 50.00 -45.76
CA ALA A 201 31.27 50.96 -45.52
C ALA A 201 32.28 51.03 -46.69
N VAL A 202 32.71 49.88 -47.23
CA VAL A 202 33.59 49.84 -48.42
C VAL A 202 32.89 50.43 -49.65
N ASN A 203 31.60 50.15 -49.83
CA ASN A 203 30.84 50.73 -50.94
C ASN A 203 30.64 52.25 -50.77
N ASP A 204 30.44 52.74 -49.55
CA ASP A 204 30.35 54.17 -49.24
C ASP A 204 31.69 54.87 -49.49
N GLU A 205 32.82 54.25 -49.11
CA GLU A 205 34.17 54.74 -49.44
C GLU A 205 34.37 54.81 -50.97
N ALA A 206 33.97 53.78 -51.71
CA ALA A 206 34.04 53.78 -53.17
C ALA A 206 33.14 54.85 -53.81
N LEU A 207 31.92 55.04 -53.28
CA LEU A 207 31.01 56.08 -53.74
C LEU A 207 31.53 57.49 -53.43
N GLN A 208 32.17 57.69 -52.28
CA GLN A 208 32.81 58.96 -51.94
C GLN A 208 33.99 59.25 -52.87
N ALA A 209 34.84 58.26 -53.16
CA ALA A 209 35.92 58.40 -54.13
C ALA A 209 35.39 58.76 -55.53
N LEU A 210 34.35 58.06 -56.01
CA LEU A 210 33.72 58.38 -57.29
C LEU A 210 33.05 59.78 -57.31
N ARG A 211 32.50 60.23 -56.18
CA ARG A 211 31.95 61.59 -56.06
C ARG A 211 33.06 62.62 -56.14
N GLN A 212 34.17 62.39 -55.44
CA GLN A 212 35.34 63.27 -55.48
C GLN A 212 35.92 63.34 -56.90
N ASP A 213 36.10 62.20 -57.58
CA ASP A 213 36.55 62.19 -58.98
C ASP A 213 35.60 62.96 -59.90
N ASN A 214 34.28 62.84 -59.70
CA ASN A 214 33.29 63.62 -60.46
C ASN A 214 33.39 65.12 -60.20
N ASP A 215 33.62 65.53 -58.94
CA ASP A 215 33.78 66.93 -58.57
C ASP A 215 35.09 67.51 -59.12
N ASP A 216 36.18 66.73 -59.09
CA ASP A 216 37.46 67.10 -59.71
C ASP A 216 37.34 67.23 -61.23
N LEU A 217 36.63 66.30 -61.89
CA LEU A 217 36.33 66.38 -63.32
C LEU A 217 35.42 67.58 -63.67
N ARG A 218 34.49 67.94 -62.80
CA ARG A 218 33.66 69.15 -62.97
C ARG A 218 34.50 70.41 -62.84
N ALA A 219 35.36 70.50 -61.82
CA ALA A 219 36.28 71.62 -61.66
C ALA A 219 37.24 71.75 -62.85
N ALA A 220 37.76 70.63 -63.35
CA ALA A 220 38.58 70.61 -64.57
C ALA A 220 37.80 71.08 -65.81
N ASN A 221 36.55 70.66 -65.96
CA ASN A 221 35.68 71.13 -67.05
C ASN A 221 35.35 72.63 -66.93
N GLU A 222 35.06 73.14 -65.73
CA GLU A 222 34.84 74.57 -65.50
C GLU A 222 36.10 75.39 -65.83
N ASN A 223 37.29 74.91 -65.42
CA ASN A 223 38.56 75.55 -65.76
C ASN A 223 38.78 75.57 -67.28
N LEU A 224 38.57 74.44 -67.97
CA LEU A 224 38.67 74.39 -69.44
C LEU A 224 37.65 75.29 -70.12
N GLN A 225 36.42 75.39 -69.61
CA GLN A 225 35.41 76.32 -70.13
C GLN A 225 35.83 77.78 -69.95
N ASN A 226 36.43 78.12 -68.79
CA ASN A 226 36.97 79.46 -68.53
C ASN A 226 38.13 79.77 -69.47
N GLU A 227 39.07 78.83 -69.67
CA GLU A 227 40.17 78.98 -70.64
C GLU A 227 39.65 79.16 -72.07
N ILE A 228 38.65 78.36 -72.49
CA ILE A 228 38.02 78.52 -73.81
C ILE A 228 37.34 79.89 -73.92
N ALA A 229 36.67 80.38 -72.87
CA ALA A 229 36.04 81.68 -72.86
C ALA A 229 37.09 82.82 -72.96
N GLU A 230 38.22 82.68 -72.27
CA GLU A 230 39.33 83.62 -72.34
C GLU A 230 39.99 83.64 -73.73
N ILE A 231 40.29 82.47 -74.29
CA ILE A 231 40.80 82.33 -75.67
C ILE A 231 39.81 82.94 -76.67
N LYS A 232 38.52 82.71 -76.49
CA LYS A 232 37.48 83.29 -77.35
C LYS A 232 37.40 84.80 -77.23
N ALA A 233 37.48 85.35 -76.02
CA ALA A 233 37.53 86.79 -75.79
C ALA A 233 38.79 87.43 -76.38
N ASP A 234 39.94 86.77 -76.29
CA ASP A 234 41.19 87.22 -76.91
C ASP A 234 41.15 87.12 -78.44
N ALA A 235 40.51 86.09 -78.99
CA ALA A 235 40.25 85.98 -80.42
C ALA A 235 39.32 87.09 -80.91
N GLU A 236 38.26 87.42 -80.16
CA GLU A 236 37.36 88.53 -80.44
C GLU A 236 38.09 89.88 -80.36
N ARG A 237 38.95 90.11 -79.36
CA ARG A 237 39.80 91.31 -79.29
C ARG A 237 40.72 91.45 -80.50
N LYS A 238 41.42 90.37 -80.88
CA LYS A 238 42.27 90.35 -82.08
C LYS A 238 41.46 90.57 -83.37
N ALA A 239 40.23 90.06 -83.44
CA ALA A 239 39.33 90.33 -84.55
C ALA A 239 38.89 91.81 -84.57
N THR A 240 38.62 92.43 -83.42
CA THR A 240 38.29 93.87 -83.36
C THR A 240 39.50 94.77 -83.69
N ASP A 241 40.71 94.40 -83.25
CA ASP A 241 41.94 95.13 -83.55
C ASP A 241 42.30 95.02 -85.03
N SER A 242 42.13 93.85 -85.64
CA SER A 242 42.30 93.66 -87.09
C SER A 242 41.21 94.36 -87.90
N ALA A 243 39.96 94.41 -87.43
CA ALA A 243 38.89 95.19 -88.05
C ALA A 243 39.17 96.72 -87.98
N ALA A 244 39.73 97.20 -86.88
CA ALA A 244 40.17 98.59 -86.73
C ALA A 244 41.35 98.92 -87.68
N GLN A 245 42.31 98.00 -87.86
CA GLN A 245 43.36 98.13 -88.87
C GLN A 245 42.81 98.12 -90.30
N ILE A 246 41.78 97.32 -90.61
CA ILE A 246 41.11 97.32 -91.92
C ILE A 246 40.37 98.63 -92.16
N LEU A 247 39.75 99.24 -91.15
CA LEU A 247 39.12 100.57 -91.27
C LEU A 247 40.16 101.69 -91.50
N ALA A 248 41.33 101.62 -90.85
CA ALA A 248 42.45 102.53 -91.11
C ALA A 248 43.02 102.33 -92.53
N ALA A 249 43.17 101.09 -92.98
CA ALA A 249 43.61 100.77 -94.34
C ALA A 249 42.58 101.19 -95.41
N LYS A 250 41.28 101.07 -95.14
CA LYS A 250 40.21 101.59 -96.03
C LYS A 250 40.23 103.12 -96.16
N ALA A 251 40.63 103.85 -95.11
CA ALA A 251 40.82 105.31 -95.18
C ALA A 251 42.06 105.72 -96.00
N ASP A 252 43.10 104.88 -96.05
CA ASP A 252 44.27 105.08 -96.91
C ASP A 252 44.06 104.60 -98.36
N VAL A 253 43.19 103.60 -98.57
CA VAL A 253 42.74 103.17 -99.91
C VAL A 253 41.86 104.23 -100.57
N ALA A 254 40.96 104.89 -99.83
CA ALA A 254 40.15 106.02 -100.35
C ALA A 254 41.00 107.23 -100.82
N LYS A 255 42.22 107.42 -100.29
CA LYS A 255 43.18 108.44 -100.77
C LYS A 255 44.00 107.99 -101.97
N LYS A 256 44.15 106.68 -102.19
CA LYS A 256 44.86 106.09 -103.34
C LYS A 256 43.94 105.81 -104.53
N GLU A 257 42.63 105.62 -104.30
CA GLU A 257 41.60 105.47 -105.33
C GLU A 257 41.32 106.77 -106.14
N ALA A 258 41.64 107.95 -105.61
CA ALA A 258 41.59 109.22 -106.35
C ALA A 258 42.77 109.43 -107.34
N ARG A 259 43.78 108.54 -107.32
CA ARG A 259 45.00 108.64 -108.14
C ARG A 259 45.19 107.44 -109.09
N ILE A 260 44.22 106.53 -109.14
CA ILE A 260 44.17 105.33 -110.01
C ILE A 260 42.94 105.44 -110.95
N ALA A 261 42.56 106.67 -111.33
CA ALA A 261 41.65 106.95 -112.45
C ALA A 261 42.40 107.25 -113.76
N GLU A 262 43.73 107.15 -113.75
CA GLU A 262 44.63 107.47 -114.85
C GLU A 262 45.64 106.33 -115.01
N LEU A 263 45.17 105.21 -115.59
CA LEU A 263 45.90 104.19 -116.38
C LEU A 263 45.17 102.83 -116.31
N SER A 264 44.19 102.68 -117.21
CA SER A 264 43.50 101.43 -117.53
C SER A 264 44.01 100.90 -118.88
N SER A 265 44.66 99.73 -118.89
CA SER A 265 44.66 98.79 -120.05
C SER A 265 45.00 97.34 -119.60
N GLN A 266 43.95 96.52 -119.43
CA GLN A 266 43.69 95.13 -119.92
C GLN A 266 44.85 94.18 -120.39
N PRO A 267 44.65 92.84 -120.51
CA PRO A 267 44.15 91.80 -119.57
C PRO A 267 44.81 90.38 -119.77
N ASP A 268 44.18 89.32 -119.22
CA ASP A 268 44.22 87.85 -119.57
C ASP A 268 45.46 87.00 -119.17
N ASP A 269 45.42 85.73 -118.70
CA ASP A 269 44.39 84.68 -118.47
C ASP A 269 45.05 83.48 -117.71
N THR A 270 44.53 83.02 -116.55
CA THR A 270 44.83 81.67 -115.97
C THR A 270 43.74 81.14 -114.99
N ASN A 271 42.44 81.35 -115.24
CA ASN A 271 41.37 80.98 -114.27
C ASN A 271 40.63 79.66 -114.55
N GLU A 272 41.01 78.87 -115.56
CA GLU A 272 40.30 77.62 -115.88
C GLU A 272 40.91 76.35 -115.25
N LYS A 273 42.05 76.43 -114.54
CA LYS A 273 42.67 75.25 -113.90
C LYS A 273 42.58 75.20 -112.37
N GLU A 274 42.36 76.32 -111.69
CA GLU A 274 42.19 76.35 -110.22
C GLU A 274 40.77 75.93 -109.79
N ALA A 275 39.74 76.23 -110.58
CA ALA A 275 38.36 75.84 -110.28
C ALA A 275 38.13 74.32 -110.30
N GLU A 276 38.90 73.57 -111.12
CA GLU A 276 38.81 72.10 -111.18
C GLU A 276 39.51 71.44 -109.97
N ILE A 277 40.56 72.06 -109.43
CA ILE A 277 41.29 71.57 -108.24
C ILE A 277 40.47 71.81 -106.96
N GLU A 278 39.79 72.95 -106.83
CA GLU A 278 38.91 73.22 -105.68
C GLU A 278 37.70 72.28 -105.64
N ARG A 279 37.14 71.93 -106.81
CA ARG A 279 36.02 70.99 -106.91
C ARG A 279 36.41 69.58 -106.48
N LEU A 280 37.59 69.08 -106.92
CA LEU A 280 38.10 67.77 -106.51
C LEU A 280 38.50 67.71 -105.03
N ASN A 281 39.02 68.80 -104.45
CA ASN A 281 39.32 68.87 -103.02
C ASN A 281 38.06 68.91 -102.14
N ALA A 282 37.00 69.58 -102.58
CA ALA A 282 35.72 69.56 -101.87
C ALA A 282 35.10 68.15 -101.86
N GLU A 283 35.17 67.44 -102.99
CA GLU A 283 34.69 66.05 -103.10
C GLU A 283 35.50 65.10 -102.19
N LEU A 284 36.83 65.25 -102.14
CA LEU A 284 37.68 64.48 -101.22
C LEU A 284 37.37 64.73 -99.73
N GLU A 285 37.09 65.96 -99.31
CA GLU A 285 36.72 66.23 -97.91
C GLU A 285 35.34 65.67 -97.54
N THR A 286 34.38 65.64 -98.47
CA THR A 286 33.08 64.98 -98.22
C THR A 286 33.20 63.46 -98.08
N ILE A 287 34.08 62.83 -98.86
CA ILE A 287 34.36 61.38 -98.75
C ILE A 287 35.04 61.07 -97.41
N LYS A 288 35.93 61.95 -96.96
CA LYS A 288 36.67 61.78 -95.70
C LYS A 288 35.77 61.97 -94.47
N SER A 289 34.83 62.92 -94.49
CA SER A 289 33.83 63.06 -93.44
C SER A 289 32.90 61.85 -93.38
N ASN A 290 32.47 61.32 -94.53
CA ASN A 290 31.61 60.15 -94.59
C ASN A 290 32.32 58.89 -94.08
N ALA A 291 33.58 58.67 -94.46
CA ALA A 291 34.40 57.57 -93.95
C ALA A 291 34.61 57.64 -92.42
N LYS A 292 34.74 58.85 -91.86
CA LYS A 292 34.83 59.05 -90.41
C LYS A 292 33.52 58.69 -89.71
N THR A 293 32.38 59.11 -90.24
CA THR A 293 31.06 58.76 -89.68
C THR A 293 30.77 57.26 -89.76
N GLU A 294 31.19 56.58 -90.83
CA GLU A 294 31.06 55.12 -90.95
C GLU A 294 31.97 54.39 -89.96
N ALA A 295 33.19 54.88 -89.71
CA ALA A 295 34.08 54.30 -88.71
C ALA A 295 33.54 54.44 -87.27
N GLU A 296 32.94 55.58 -86.94
CA GLU A 296 32.25 55.82 -85.67
C GLU A 296 31.00 54.94 -85.52
N ALA A 297 30.24 54.74 -86.60
CA ALA A 297 29.08 53.83 -86.61
C ALA A 297 29.49 52.35 -86.44
N LEU A 298 30.59 51.92 -87.05
CA LEU A 298 31.11 50.55 -86.90
C LEU A 298 31.64 50.30 -85.48
N THR A 299 32.31 51.27 -84.85
CA THR A 299 32.76 51.15 -83.46
C THR A 299 31.59 51.12 -82.47
N ALA A 300 30.54 51.92 -82.69
CA ALA A 300 29.29 51.82 -81.92
C ALA A 300 28.61 50.45 -82.08
N ARG A 301 28.66 49.86 -83.29
CA ARG A 301 28.09 48.52 -83.53
C ARG A 301 28.91 47.40 -82.88
N ILE A 302 30.24 47.51 -82.86
CA ILE A 302 31.12 46.55 -82.18
C ILE A 302 30.90 46.58 -80.67
N THR A 303 30.77 47.78 -80.08
CA THR A 303 30.50 47.92 -78.63
C THR A 303 29.12 47.37 -78.26
N ALA A 304 28.08 47.65 -79.04
CA ALA A 304 26.74 47.06 -78.84
C ALA A 304 26.75 45.52 -78.97
N LEU A 305 27.50 44.97 -79.93
CA LEU A 305 27.68 43.51 -80.06
C LEU A 305 28.37 42.91 -78.83
N SER A 306 29.39 43.58 -78.28
CA SER A 306 30.08 43.08 -77.08
C SER A 306 29.17 43.05 -75.83
N GLN A 307 28.31 44.05 -75.66
CA GLN A 307 27.32 44.06 -74.58
C GLN A 307 26.29 42.95 -74.74
N ALA A 308 25.77 42.75 -75.95
CA ALA A 308 24.84 41.66 -76.24
C ALA A 308 25.46 40.28 -75.97
N THR A 309 26.76 40.10 -76.22
CA THR A 309 27.44 38.83 -75.89
C THR A 309 27.58 38.59 -74.39
N LEU A 310 27.76 39.63 -73.57
CA LEU A 310 27.82 39.50 -72.11
C LEU A 310 26.46 39.13 -71.52
N GLU A 311 25.39 39.79 -71.98
CA GLU A 311 24.02 39.48 -71.58
C GLU A 311 23.65 38.03 -71.97
N LEU A 312 24.04 37.59 -73.17
CA LEU A 312 23.82 36.21 -73.60
C LEU A 312 24.51 35.19 -72.68
N GLU A 313 25.77 35.41 -72.31
CA GLU A 313 26.48 34.51 -71.38
C GLU A 313 25.84 34.52 -69.98
N GLU A 314 25.34 35.65 -69.51
CA GLU A 314 24.65 35.74 -68.22
C GLU A 314 23.30 34.99 -68.24
N THR A 315 22.56 35.05 -69.35
CA THR A 315 21.33 34.25 -69.51
C THR A 315 21.61 32.75 -69.58
N LYS A 316 22.70 32.32 -70.23
CA LYS A 316 23.11 30.91 -70.24
C LYS A 316 23.46 30.42 -68.84
N ARG A 317 24.12 31.24 -68.02
CA ARG A 317 24.44 30.88 -66.62
C ARG A 317 23.18 30.67 -65.79
N LYS A 318 22.21 31.60 -65.89
CA LYS A 318 20.91 31.46 -65.20
C LYS A 318 20.11 30.26 -65.70
N LEU A 319 20.21 29.92 -66.99
CA LEU A 319 19.58 28.72 -67.55
C LEU A 319 20.19 27.44 -66.96
N ALA A 320 21.52 27.37 -66.85
CA ALA A 320 22.22 26.23 -66.24
C ALA A 320 21.86 26.07 -64.76
N GLU A 321 21.83 27.16 -63.99
CA GLU A 321 21.40 27.16 -62.58
C GLU A 321 19.95 26.64 -62.43
N ALA A 322 19.03 27.05 -63.32
CA ALA A 322 17.65 26.58 -63.31
C ALA A 322 17.52 25.10 -63.74
N GLU A 323 18.38 24.59 -64.63
CA GLU A 323 18.42 23.18 -65.00
C GLU A 323 18.92 22.31 -63.83
N ASP A 324 19.92 22.77 -63.09
CA ASP A 324 20.42 22.09 -61.89
C ASP A 324 19.36 22.06 -60.77
N GLU A 325 18.65 23.16 -60.53
CA GLU A 325 17.53 23.20 -59.58
C GLU A 325 16.39 22.26 -60.00
N LYS A 326 16.08 22.19 -61.30
CA LYS A 326 15.07 21.26 -61.83
C LYS A 326 15.50 19.80 -61.64
N LEU A 327 16.78 19.47 -61.81
CA LEU A 327 17.29 18.13 -61.53
C LEU A 327 17.23 17.79 -60.04
N ALA A 328 17.55 18.76 -59.16
CA ALA A 328 17.41 18.59 -57.72
C ALA A 328 15.95 18.34 -57.29
N LEU A 329 15.01 19.12 -57.83
CA LEU A 329 13.56 18.95 -57.58
C LEU A 329 13.02 17.62 -58.13
N LYS A 330 13.55 17.13 -59.25
CA LYS A 330 13.16 15.84 -59.82
C LYS A 330 13.62 14.64 -58.98
N ASN A 331 14.73 14.79 -58.24
CA ASN A 331 15.28 13.72 -57.40
C ASN A 331 14.74 13.73 -55.96
N ALA A 332 14.21 14.86 -55.47
CA ALA A 332 13.53 14.96 -54.18
C ALA A 332 12.36 13.96 -53.93
N PRO A 333 11.48 13.64 -54.91
CA PRO A 333 10.44 12.64 -54.70
C PRO A 333 10.99 11.21 -54.54
N ALA A 334 12.18 10.89 -55.07
CA ALA A 334 12.78 9.57 -54.91
C ALA A 334 13.26 9.34 -53.46
N THR A 335 13.90 10.33 -52.85
CA THR A 335 14.32 10.26 -51.44
C THR A 335 13.12 10.24 -50.49
N SER A 336 12.08 11.03 -50.79
CA SER A 336 10.83 11.00 -50.01
C SER A 336 10.09 9.66 -50.14
N SER A 337 10.13 9.01 -51.31
CA SER A 337 9.55 7.69 -51.52
C SER A 337 10.26 6.60 -50.71
N GLU A 338 11.60 6.63 -50.63
CA GLU A 338 12.37 5.67 -49.82
C GLU A 338 12.10 5.83 -48.32
N GLU A 339 11.94 7.06 -47.83
CA GLU A 339 11.55 7.33 -46.45
C GLU A 339 10.13 6.85 -46.14
N LEU A 340 9.18 7.05 -47.06
CA LEU A 340 7.82 6.53 -46.93
C LEU A 340 7.80 4.99 -46.88
N GLU A 341 8.59 4.32 -47.72
CA GLU A 341 8.69 2.86 -47.72
C GLU A 341 9.31 2.32 -46.41
N LYS A 342 10.33 3.00 -45.86
CA LYS A 342 10.89 2.67 -44.54
C LYS A 342 9.86 2.83 -43.42
N LEU A 343 9.12 3.93 -43.40
CA LEU A 343 8.06 4.17 -42.42
C LEU A 343 6.91 3.15 -42.55
N GLN A 344 6.56 2.77 -43.78
CA GLN A 344 5.53 1.77 -44.03
C GLN A 344 5.96 0.37 -43.55
N ASN A 345 7.23 0.01 -43.74
CA ASN A 345 7.81 -1.22 -43.22
C ASN A 345 7.87 -1.21 -41.68
N GLU A 346 8.26 -0.09 -41.06
CA GLU A 346 8.25 0.02 -39.59
C GLU A 346 6.83 -0.09 -39.01
N LEU A 347 5.83 0.53 -39.64
CA LEU A 347 4.43 0.36 -39.26
C LEU A 347 3.95 -1.09 -39.40
N ALA A 348 4.37 -1.80 -40.44
CA ALA A 348 4.04 -3.21 -40.61
C ALA A 348 4.65 -4.08 -39.49
N VAL A 349 5.91 -3.83 -39.12
CA VAL A 349 6.58 -4.52 -38.00
C VAL A 349 5.85 -4.24 -36.69
N ARG A 350 5.56 -2.96 -36.39
CA ARG A 350 4.84 -2.57 -35.16
C ARG A 350 3.42 -3.15 -35.11
N ASN A 351 2.72 -3.25 -36.23
CA ASN A 351 1.41 -3.89 -36.28
C ASN A 351 1.50 -5.40 -35.99
N ASN A 352 2.53 -6.09 -36.48
CA ASN A 352 2.77 -7.49 -36.16
C ASN A 352 3.11 -7.69 -34.67
N GLU A 353 3.92 -6.81 -34.08
CA GLU A 353 4.21 -6.81 -32.63
C GLU A 353 2.95 -6.53 -31.79
N LEU A 354 2.10 -5.60 -32.22
CA LEU A 354 0.82 -5.35 -31.56
C LEU A 354 -0.12 -6.56 -31.65
N ALA A 355 -0.15 -7.25 -32.79
CA ALA A 355 -0.93 -8.47 -32.94
C ALA A 355 -0.42 -9.60 -32.03
N SER A 356 0.90 -9.78 -31.92
CA SER A 356 1.47 -10.78 -31.00
C SER A 356 1.15 -10.44 -29.54
N MET A 357 1.34 -9.18 -29.11
CA MET A 357 0.98 -8.74 -27.76
C MET A 357 -0.51 -8.93 -27.45
N ARG A 358 -1.41 -8.63 -28.41
CA ARG A 358 -2.85 -8.89 -28.24
C ARG A 358 -3.15 -10.38 -28.04
N SER A 359 -2.46 -11.26 -28.77
CA SER A 359 -2.59 -12.70 -28.57
C SER A 359 -2.10 -13.14 -27.19
N THR A 360 -1.00 -12.57 -26.70
CA THR A 360 -0.49 -12.88 -25.35
C THR A 360 -1.45 -12.41 -24.26
N ILE A 361 -2.01 -11.20 -24.40
CA ILE A 361 -3.02 -10.66 -23.48
C ILE A 361 -4.26 -11.55 -23.46
N GLN A 362 -4.71 -12.03 -24.63
CA GLN A 362 -5.85 -12.94 -24.72
C GLN A 362 -5.57 -14.24 -23.96
N SER A 363 -4.41 -14.87 -24.18
CA SER A 363 -4.01 -16.08 -23.46
C SER A 363 -3.94 -15.86 -21.95
N GLN A 364 -3.39 -14.72 -21.50
CA GLN A 364 -3.34 -14.37 -20.08
C GLN A 364 -4.71 -14.16 -19.47
N ASN A 365 -5.64 -13.55 -20.22
CA ASN A 365 -7.02 -13.39 -19.76
C ASN A 365 -7.72 -14.75 -19.66
N ASP A 366 -7.54 -15.65 -20.62
CA ASP A 366 -8.12 -16.99 -20.58
C ASP A 366 -7.57 -17.80 -19.39
N GLU A 367 -6.26 -17.68 -19.09
CA GLU A 367 -5.65 -18.25 -17.88
C GLU A 367 -6.22 -17.64 -16.59
N LEU A 368 -6.43 -16.32 -16.54
CA LEU A 368 -7.07 -15.65 -15.41
C LEU A 368 -8.50 -16.13 -15.20
N TYR A 369 -9.29 -16.30 -16.27
CA TYR A 369 -10.63 -16.87 -16.17
C TYR A 369 -10.59 -18.31 -15.63
N ALA A 370 -9.69 -19.15 -16.14
CA ALA A 370 -9.54 -20.52 -15.66
C ALA A 370 -9.08 -20.58 -14.19
N LEU A 371 -8.22 -19.65 -13.75
CA LEU A 371 -7.82 -19.53 -12.35
C LEU A 371 -8.94 -19.01 -11.45
N HIS A 372 -9.74 -18.05 -11.93
CA HIS A 372 -10.92 -17.57 -11.21
C HIS A 372 -11.96 -18.67 -11.04
N GLU A 373 -12.21 -19.46 -12.08
CA GLU A 373 -13.13 -20.60 -12.01
C GLU A 373 -12.62 -21.67 -11.03
N LYS A 374 -11.33 -22.03 -11.11
CA LYS A 374 -10.72 -22.92 -10.12
C LYS A 374 -10.78 -22.35 -8.70
N LEU A 375 -10.58 -21.05 -8.50
CA LEU A 375 -10.66 -20.44 -7.17
C LEU A 375 -12.08 -20.54 -6.60
N ASN A 376 -13.09 -20.33 -7.44
CA ASN A 376 -14.50 -20.50 -7.05
C ASN A 376 -14.86 -21.97 -6.74
N GLU A 377 -14.26 -22.91 -7.47
CA GLU A 377 -14.49 -24.36 -7.29
C GLU A 377 -13.69 -24.97 -6.11
N THR A 378 -12.48 -24.48 -5.81
CA THR A 378 -11.49 -25.23 -4.98
C THR A 378 -11.47 -24.94 -3.48
N GLY A 379 -12.34 -24.10 -2.90
CA GLY A 379 -12.45 -24.19 -1.44
C GLY A 379 -13.18 -23.12 -0.66
N ASP A 380 -13.34 -21.91 -1.20
CA ASP A 380 -13.91 -20.85 -0.37
C ASP A 380 -15.41 -21.03 -0.21
N THR A 381 -16.14 -21.50 -1.22
CA THR A 381 -17.60 -21.71 -1.12
C THR A 381 -17.98 -22.90 -0.22
N ALA A 382 -17.34 -24.05 -0.39
CA ALA A 382 -17.65 -25.25 0.39
C ALA A 382 -17.21 -25.12 1.86
N LYS A 383 -16.01 -24.58 2.12
CA LYS A 383 -15.55 -24.36 3.50
C LYS A 383 -16.31 -23.22 4.18
N MET A 384 -16.69 -22.16 3.46
CA MET A 384 -17.57 -21.12 4.02
C MET A 384 -18.94 -21.68 4.36
N ALA A 385 -19.52 -22.55 3.52
CA ALA A 385 -20.79 -23.19 3.84
C ALA A 385 -20.71 -24.07 5.11
N GLU A 386 -19.63 -24.83 5.30
CA GLU A 386 -19.40 -25.59 6.54
C GLU A 386 -19.20 -24.67 7.76
N ILE A 387 -18.47 -23.57 7.60
CA ILE A 387 -18.29 -22.56 8.65
C ILE A 387 -19.62 -21.86 9.00
N GLU A 388 -20.47 -21.57 8.01
CA GLU A 388 -21.79 -20.99 8.25
C GLU A 388 -22.72 -21.95 8.97
N VAL A 389 -22.72 -23.24 8.61
CA VAL A 389 -23.51 -24.26 9.31
C VAL A 389 -23.02 -24.45 10.75
N THR A 390 -21.72 -24.44 10.99
CA THR A 390 -21.17 -24.53 12.36
C THR A 390 -21.44 -23.28 13.17
N ARG A 391 -21.37 -22.10 12.55
CA ARG A 391 -21.75 -20.83 13.18
C ARG A 391 -23.21 -20.82 13.61
N ALA A 392 -24.12 -21.23 12.73
CA ALA A 392 -25.55 -21.30 13.04
C ALA A 392 -25.84 -22.23 14.24
N LYS A 393 -25.18 -23.39 14.28
CA LYS A 393 -25.29 -24.32 15.43
C LYS A 393 -24.79 -23.70 16.73
N LEU A 394 -23.69 -22.93 16.68
CA LEU A 394 -23.16 -22.24 17.85
C LEU A 394 -24.10 -21.12 18.30
N GLU A 395 -24.67 -20.35 17.38
CA GLU A 395 -25.68 -19.31 17.69
C GLU A 395 -26.90 -19.91 18.40
N ASP A 396 -27.44 -21.04 17.91
CA ASP A 396 -28.53 -21.76 18.58
C ASP A 396 -28.15 -22.21 20.00
N THR A 397 -26.91 -22.69 20.21
CA THR A 397 -26.46 -23.09 21.56
C THR A 397 -26.30 -21.90 22.50
N VAL A 398 -25.83 -20.77 21.99
CA VAL A 398 -25.70 -19.53 22.77
C VAL A 398 -27.07 -19.03 23.18
N GLU A 399 -28.05 -19.06 22.26
CA GLU A 399 -29.41 -18.64 22.56
C GLU A 399 -30.08 -19.52 23.62
N LYS A 400 -29.90 -20.85 23.54
CA LYS A 400 -30.36 -21.79 24.58
C LYS A 400 -29.73 -21.50 25.94
N LEU A 401 -28.41 -21.35 26.00
CA LEU A 401 -27.70 -21.04 27.25
C LEU A 401 -28.13 -19.70 27.83
N ASN A 402 -28.40 -18.70 26.99
CA ASN A 402 -28.86 -17.38 27.45
C ASN A 402 -30.28 -17.45 28.04
N ASN A 403 -31.17 -18.25 27.42
CA ASN A 403 -32.50 -18.51 27.96
C ASN A 403 -32.45 -19.27 29.29
N GLU A 404 -31.58 -20.27 29.43
CA GLU A 404 -31.35 -20.98 30.70
C GLU A 404 -30.79 -20.03 31.77
N LEU A 405 -29.83 -19.17 31.43
CA LEU A 405 -29.29 -18.14 32.33
C LEU A 405 -30.39 -17.20 32.82
N SER A 406 -31.27 -16.75 31.92
CA SER A 406 -32.39 -15.88 32.27
C SER A 406 -33.38 -16.57 33.21
N GLN A 407 -33.69 -17.85 32.96
CA GLN A 407 -34.54 -18.64 33.87
C GLN A 407 -33.89 -18.84 35.25
N LYS A 408 -32.58 -19.12 35.29
CA LYS A 408 -31.84 -19.25 36.55
C LYS A 408 -31.79 -17.94 37.31
N GLN A 409 -31.69 -16.82 36.62
CA GLN A 409 -31.75 -15.50 37.25
C GLN A 409 -33.12 -15.24 37.88
N LEU A 410 -34.22 -15.55 37.18
CA LEU A 410 -35.57 -15.45 37.76
C LEU A 410 -35.74 -16.35 38.99
N GLN A 411 -35.22 -17.58 38.96
CA GLN A 411 -35.23 -18.47 40.13
C GLN A 411 -34.44 -17.89 41.32
N ILE A 412 -33.31 -17.24 41.07
CA ILE A 412 -32.52 -16.58 42.12
C ILE A 412 -33.31 -15.40 42.71
N ASP A 413 -33.96 -14.60 41.88
CA ASP A 413 -34.75 -13.45 42.32
C ASP A 413 -35.95 -13.90 43.18
N ASP A 414 -36.65 -14.96 42.77
CA ASP A 414 -37.74 -15.58 43.56
C ASP A 414 -37.23 -16.13 44.91
N LEU A 415 -36.09 -16.83 44.90
CA LEU A 415 -35.48 -17.34 46.13
C LEU A 415 -35.03 -16.22 47.07
N ASN A 416 -34.54 -15.10 46.54
CA ASN A 416 -34.20 -13.93 47.35
C ASN A 416 -35.45 -13.27 47.94
N SER A 417 -36.54 -13.16 47.18
CA SER A 417 -37.81 -12.64 47.70
C SER A 417 -38.33 -13.50 48.85
N THR A 418 -38.35 -14.83 48.69
CA THR A 418 -38.79 -15.75 49.75
C THR A 418 -37.86 -15.71 50.96
N LYS A 419 -36.55 -15.55 50.77
CA LYS A 419 -35.58 -15.34 51.86
C LYS A 419 -35.86 -14.06 52.63
N ASP A 420 -36.19 -12.97 51.96
CA ASP A 420 -36.52 -11.69 52.59
C ASP A 420 -37.84 -11.76 53.36
N GLU A 421 -38.85 -12.44 52.81
CA GLU A 421 -40.11 -12.73 53.51
C GLU A 421 -39.88 -13.56 54.78
N ILE A 422 -39.13 -14.65 54.69
CA ILE A 422 -38.78 -15.50 55.85
C ILE A 422 -38.02 -14.68 56.90
N SER A 423 -37.08 -13.83 56.47
CA SER A 423 -36.32 -12.97 57.37
C SER A 423 -37.22 -11.96 58.10
N SER A 424 -38.21 -11.38 57.40
CA SER A 424 -39.21 -10.49 57.99
C SER A 424 -40.11 -11.21 59.02
N VAL A 425 -40.58 -12.41 58.70
CA VAL A 425 -41.37 -13.25 59.62
C VAL A 425 -40.53 -13.63 60.84
N TYR A 426 -39.27 -13.99 60.66
CA TYR A 426 -38.35 -14.30 61.76
C TYR A 426 -38.14 -13.10 62.70
N GLU A 427 -37.93 -11.91 62.13
CA GLU A 427 -37.88 -10.64 62.87
C GLU A 427 -39.15 -10.37 63.69
N GLN A 428 -40.33 -10.59 63.08
CA GLN A 428 -41.62 -10.43 63.76
C GLN A 428 -41.78 -11.42 64.91
N LEU A 429 -41.52 -12.71 64.66
CA LEU A 429 -41.61 -13.77 65.66
C LEU A 429 -40.65 -13.51 66.83
N LYS A 430 -39.43 -13.05 66.55
CA LYS A 430 -38.47 -12.65 67.58
C LYS A 430 -39.00 -11.51 68.44
N LYS A 431 -39.63 -10.49 67.84
CA LYS A 431 -40.27 -9.39 68.58
C LYS A 431 -41.44 -9.88 69.44
N GLU A 432 -42.27 -10.78 68.94
CA GLU A 432 -43.37 -11.36 69.72
C GLU A 432 -42.88 -12.22 70.88
N LEU A 433 -41.84 -13.02 70.67
CA LEU A 433 -41.23 -13.85 71.70
C LEU A 433 -40.63 -12.97 72.82
N GLU A 434 -39.98 -11.86 72.48
CA GLU A 434 -39.51 -10.87 73.46
C GLU A 434 -40.67 -10.18 74.20
N ARG A 435 -41.76 -9.83 73.52
CA ARG A 435 -42.97 -9.30 74.18
C ARG A 435 -43.58 -10.31 75.15
N ASN A 436 -43.69 -11.58 74.75
CA ASN A 436 -44.20 -12.64 75.59
C ASN A 436 -43.31 -12.89 76.81
N LYS A 437 -41.98 -12.98 76.64
CA LYS A 437 -41.04 -13.07 77.77
C LYS A 437 -41.23 -11.94 78.77
N LYS A 438 -41.34 -10.70 78.28
CA LYS A 438 -41.57 -9.53 79.13
C LYS A 438 -42.89 -9.64 79.89
N HIS A 439 -43.98 -9.99 79.20
CA HIS A 439 -45.29 -10.19 79.81
C HIS A 439 -45.28 -11.32 80.88
N TYR A 440 -44.57 -12.42 80.65
CA TYR A 440 -44.41 -13.47 81.66
C TYR A 440 -43.60 -12.99 82.86
N ALA A 441 -42.52 -12.24 82.65
CA ALA A 441 -41.73 -11.65 83.72
C ALA A 441 -42.57 -10.66 84.57
N ASP A 442 -43.38 -9.83 83.92
CA ASP A 442 -44.29 -8.89 84.58
C ASP A 442 -45.34 -9.64 85.42
N LYS A 443 -45.98 -10.68 84.87
CA LYS A 443 -46.94 -11.52 85.61
C LYS A 443 -46.28 -12.28 86.76
N GLU A 444 -45.07 -12.80 86.56
CA GLU A 444 -44.34 -13.47 87.63
C GLU A 444 -44.03 -12.49 88.77
N GLN A 445 -43.64 -11.25 88.45
CA GLN A 445 -43.45 -10.21 89.45
C GLN A 445 -44.76 -9.88 90.19
N GLU A 446 -45.88 -9.79 89.48
CA GLU A 446 -47.20 -9.59 90.07
C GLU A 446 -47.58 -10.73 91.03
N PHE A 447 -47.43 -11.99 90.62
CA PHE A 447 -47.67 -13.15 91.49
C PHE A 447 -46.73 -13.16 92.69
N ARG A 448 -45.46 -12.81 92.51
CA ARG A 448 -44.50 -12.67 93.61
C ARG A 448 -44.96 -11.61 94.61
N GLN A 449 -45.47 -10.46 94.15
CA GLN A 449 -46.03 -9.42 95.01
C GLN A 449 -47.28 -9.90 95.74
N GLN A 450 -48.21 -10.57 95.05
CA GLN A 450 -49.41 -11.14 95.67
C GLN A 450 -49.06 -12.18 96.74
N ILE A 451 -48.06 -13.04 96.49
CA ILE A 451 -47.56 -14.02 97.49
C ILE A 451 -46.99 -13.31 98.72
N VAL A 452 -46.24 -12.21 98.54
CA VAL A 452 -45.73 -11.42 99.67
C VAL A 452 -46.88 -10.80 100.46
N ALA A 453 -47.84 -10.15 99.79
CA ALA A 453 -49.01 -9.57 100.44
C ALA A 453 -49.82 -10.61 101.24
N LEU A 454 -50.08 -11.78 100.65
CA LEU A 454 -50.77 -12.88 101.33
C LEU A 454 -49.95 -13.45 102.50
N LYS A 455 -48.62 -13.48 102.41
CA LYS A 455 -47.77 -13.88 103.54
C LYS A 455 -47.84 -12.87 104.68
N ASP A 456 -47.83 -11.58 104.37
CA ASP A 456 -47.94 -10.51 105.36
C ASP A 456 -49.32 -10.54 106.03
N GLU A 457 -50.40 -10.76 105.27
CA GLU A 457 -51.75 -10.99 105.81
C GLU A 457 -51.79 -12.23 106.71
N LEU A 458 -51.14 -13.32 106.31
CA LEU A 458 -51.08 -14.55 107.09
C LEU A 458 -50.23 -14.40 108.36
N GLU A 459 -49.16 -13.60 108.35
CA GLU A 459 -48.41 -13.24 109.56
C GLU A 459 -49.23 -12.34 110.47
N SER A 460 -49.94 -11.36 109.93
CA SER A 460 -50.87 -10.52 110.70
C SER A 460 -51.94 -11.37 111.37
N ALA A 461 -52.58 -12.27 110.63
CA ALA A 461 -53.57 -13.21 111.17
C ALA A 461 -52.96 -14.18 112.20
N LYS A 462 -51.71 -14.64 112.02
CA LYS A 462 -51.00 -15.46 113.02
C LYS A 462 -50.69 -14.69 114.29
N ASN A 463 -50.33 -13.41 114.17
CA ASN A 463 -50.11 -12.52 115.29
C ASN A 463 -51.42 -12.27 116.04
N GLU A 464 -52.52 -12.01 115.32
CA GLU A 464 -53.86 -11.93 115.90
C GLU A 464 -54.27 -13.24 116.60
N ILE A 465 -54.02 -14.41 116.00
CA ILE A 465 -54.29 -15.71 116.64
C ILE A 465 -53.38 -15.93 117.86
N SER A 466 -52.13 -15.46 117.84
CA SER A 466 -51.22 -15.54 118.99
C SER A 466 -51.66 -14.62 120.12
N ILE A 467 -52.16 -13.43 119.80
CA ILE A 467 -52.80 -12.51 120.76
C ILE A 467 -54.06 -13.16 121.34
N GLN A 468 -54.92 -13.75 120.50
CA GLN A 468 -56.12 -14.45 120.95
C GLN A 468 -55.82 -15.74 121.74
N LYS A 469 -54.70 -16.42 121.48
CA LYS A 469 -54.22 -17.57 122.28
C LYS A 469 -53.56 -17.14 123.59
N ALA A 470 -52.92 -15.97 123.63
CA ALA A 470 -52.39 -15.38 124.86
C ALA A 470 -53.51 -14.83 125.77
N GLU A 471 -54.61 -14.33 125.20
CA GLU A 471 -55.79 -13.87 125.93
C GLU A 471 -56.70 -15.00 126.46
N LYS A 472 -56.48 -16.26 126.04
CA LYS A 472 -57.27 -17.43 126.50
C LYS A 472 -56.50 -18.37 127.44
N LYS A 473 -55.67 -17.82 128.34
CA LYS A 473 -55.20 -18.48 129.58
C LYS A 473 -55.84 -17.87 130.83
N ALA A 474 -57.18 -17.88 130.89
CA ALA A 474 -57.93 -17.80 132.15
C ALA A 474 -59.33 -18.44 131.97
N LYS A 475 -59.64 -19.41 132.84
CA LYS A 475 -60.93 -20.11 133.06
C LYS A 475 -61.30 -21.31 132.16
N LYS A 476 -61.22 -22.48 132.82
CA LYS A 476 -62.12 -23.67 132.86
C LYS A 476 -62.42 -24.42 131.54
N LYS A 477 -62.03 -25.71 131.40
CA LYS A 477 -62.59 -26.99 131.95
C LYS A 477 -63.75 -27.57 131.11
N ALA A 478 -63.56 -28.84 130.67
CA ALA A 478 -64.54 -29.83 130.18
C ALA A 478 -65.13 -29.60 128.78
N GLN A 479 -65.53 -30.56 127.94
CA GLN A 479 -65.42 -32.03 127.79
C GLN A 479 -66.19 -32.35 126.47
N HIS A 480 -66.04 -33.59 125.94
CA HIS A 480 -66.94 -34.31 125.00
C HIS A 480 -66.84 -33.98 123.49
N HIS A 481 -66.35 -34.94 122.68
CA HIS A 481 -67.08 -35.95 121.86
C HIS A 481 -67.41 -35.41 120.45
N ALA A 482 -67.47 -36.15 119.35
CA ALA A 482 -67.00 -37.46 118.87
C ALA A 482 -67.47 -37.54 117.40
N ALA A 483 -66.55 -37.82 116.44
CA ALA A 483 -66.72 -38.53 115.14
C ALA A 483 -67.90 -38.16 114.16
N PRO A 484 -67.98 -38.70 112.92
CA PRO A 484 -67.08 -39.61 112.21
C PRO A 484 -66.71 -39.21 110.76
N LEU A 485 -65.91 -40.10 110.16
CA LEU A 485 -65.50 -40.19 108.77
C LEU A 485 -66.67 -40.42 107.78
N SER A 486 -66.48 -39.93 106.57
CA SER A 486 -66.97 -40.45 105.28
C SER A 486 -66.15 -39.72 104.21
N GLY A 487 -65.60 -40.28 103.15
CA GLY A 487 -65.73 -41.58 102.53
C GLY A 487 -64.93 -41.46 101.23
N ILE A 488 -64.20 -42.51 100.91
CA ILE A 488 -63.29 -42.69 99.77
C ILE A 488 -64.04 -42.63 98.43
N SER A 489 -63.44 -42.07 97.37
CA SER A 489 -63.39 -42.72 96.05
C SER A 489 -62.49 -41.99 95.03
N ALA A 490 -61.63 -42.79 94.39
CA ALA A 490 -61.20 -42.73 92.98
C ALA A 490 -60.38 -41.49 92.57
N ILE A 491 -59.07 -41.56 92.34
CA ILE A 491 -58.40 -42.23 91.20
C ILE A 491 -59.26 -42.22 89.94
N ASP A 492 -58.98 -41.28 89.03
CA ASP A 492 -59.11 -41.58 87.62
C ASP A 492 -57.76 -41.36 86.94
N TYR A 493 -57.14 -42.49 86.58
CA TYR A 493 -56.06 -42.54 85.61
C TYR A 493 -56.72 -42.49 84.23
N THR A 494 -56.69 -41.35 83.56
CA THR A 494 -56.80 -41.33 82.10
C THR A 494 -55.40 -41.17 81.52
N THR A 495 -54.71 -42.31 81.44
CA THR A 495 -53.75 -42.56 80.37
C THR A 495 -54.51 -42.56 79.05
N GLU A 496 -54.50 -41.45 78.33
CA GLU A 496 -54.85 -41.43 76.91
C GLU A 496 -53.91 -40.46 76.17
N TYR A 497 -53.06 -41.07 75.33
CA TYR A 497 -52.37 -40.55 74.14
C TYR A 497 -51.39 -39.40 74.33
N SER A 498 -50.07 -39.63 74.36
CA SER A 498 -49.24 -39.77 73.15
C SER A 498 -49.84 -39.08 71.93
N ASP A 499 -49.51 -37.80 71.75
CA ASP A 499 -49.38 -37.23 70.41
C ASP A 499 -48.30 -36.15 70.41
N TRP A 500 -47.09 -36.63 70.11
CA TRP A 500 -45.98 -35.83 69.62
C TRP A 500 -46.25 -35.56 68.12
N LEU A 501 -45.74 -34.42 67.62
CA LEU A 501 -45.70 -33.98 66.21
C LEU A 501 -46.94 -33.25 65.64
N MET A 502 -46.73 -31.94 65.44
CA MET A 502 -47.13 -31.08 64.31
C MET A 502 -48.21 -31.59 63.34
N PRO A 503 -49.23 -30.77 63.00
CA PRO A 503 -50.08 -31.05 61.85
C PRO A 503 -49.27 -30.96 60.55
N THR A 504 -49.19 -32.07 59.83
CA THR A 504 -48.75 -32.17 58.43
C THR A 504 -49.81 -31.57 57.50
N PRO A 505 -49.42 -30.89 56.40
CA PRO A 505 -50.35 -30.52 55.33
C PRO A 505 -50.72 -31.75 54.46
N PRO A 506 -51.86 -31.73 53.75
CA PRO A 506 -52.46 -32.91 53.15
C PRO A 506 -51.71 -33.40 51.91
N THR A 507 -51.52 -34.72 51.84
CA THR A 507 -51.11 -35.49 50.67
C THR A 507 -52.23 -35.50 49.62
N ASN A 508 -51.94 -34.99 48.41
CA ASN A 508 -52.71 -35.34 47.21
C ASN A 508 -51.88 -36.33 46.38
N ALA A 509 -52.37 -37.56 46.34
CA ALA A 509 -51.88 -38.62 45.47
C ALA A 509 -52.40 -38.42 44.03
N ILE A 510 -51.45 -38.43 43.10
CA ILE A 510 -51.43 -39.06 41.78
C ILE A 510 -52.70 -39.83 41.37
N PRO A 511 -53.24 -39.57 40.16
CA PRO A 511 -54.00 -40.55 39.40
C PRO A 511 -53.10 -41.37 38.47
N ILE A 512 -53.06 -42.68 38.72
CA ILE A 512 -52.59 -43.74 37.81
C ILE A 512 -53.80 -44.20 36.97
N VAL A 513 -53.62 -44.31 35.65
CA VAL A 513 -54.41 -45.16 34.73
C VAL A 513 -53.35 -45.88 33.91
N ALA A 514 -52.98 -47.14 34.24
CA ALA A 514 -53.43 -48.40 33.61
C ALA A 514 -53.21 -48.39 32.08
N GLU A 515 -52.58 -49.35 31.41
CA GLU A 515 -52.09 -50.70 31.69
C GLU A 515 -51.24 -51.09 30.45
N GLU A 516 -50.20 -51.91 30.63
CA GLU A 516 -49.42 -52.62 29.60
C GLU A 516 -50.33 -53.54 28.72
N PRO A 517 -49.89 -54.15 27.56
CA PRO A 517 -48.59 -54.83 27.44
C PRO A 517 -47.96 -55.01 26.03
N GLU A 518 -46.86 -55.76 26.05
CA GLU A 518 -46.27 -56.65 25.01
C GLU A 518 -45.12 -56.13 24.12
N GLU A 519 -43.91 -56.60 24.46
CA GLU A 519 -42.80 -56.86 23.53
C GLU A 519 -43.23 -57.85 22.42
N PRO A 520 -42.51 -57.93 21.28
CA PRO A 520 -41.46 -58.95 21.27
C PRO A 520 -40.16 -58.57 20.52
N GLU A 521 -39.17 -59.39 20.86
CA GLU A 521 -37.83 -59.60 20.34
C GLU A 521 -37.67 -59.77 18.81
N ILE A 522 -36.47 -59.34 18.34
CA ILE A 522 -35.56 -59.94 17.34
C ILE A 522 -36.11 -60.35 15.96
N GLU A 523 -35.56 -59.76 14.88
CA GLU A 523 -35.04 -60.54 13.75
C GLU A 523 -34.04 -59.80 12.84
N ASN A 524 -32.94 -60.50 12.53
CA ASN A 524 -31.94 -60.18 11.53
C ASN A 524 -32.53 -60.20 10.11
N HIS A 525 -32.08 -59.30 9.23
CA HIS A 525 -31.33 -59.63 7.99
C HIS A 525 -31.46 -58.55 6.90
N LYS A 526 -30.35 -58.45 6.14
CA LYS A 526 -30.17 -58.06 4.72
C LYS A 526 -29.81 -56.61 4.37
N GLU A 527 -28.51 -56.44 4.08
CA GLU A 527 -28.02 -55.74 2.88
C GLU A 527 -28.81 -56.16 1.63
N PRO A 528 -29.05 -55.25 0.68
CA PRO A 528 -28.18 -55.14 -0.52
C PRO A 528 -28.07 -53.65 -0.99
N GLU A 529 -27.30 -53.20 -1.97
CA GLU A 529 -26.34 -53.76 -2.92
C GLU A 529 -25.54 -52.60 -3.52
N LYS A 530 -24.31 -52.88 -3.94
CA LYS A 530 -23.54 -52.08 -4.88
C LYS A 530 -24.21 -52.14 -6.25
N SER A 531 -24.35 -51.01 -6.93
CA SER A 531 -24.49 -50.98 -8.39
C SER A 531 -23.35 -50.16 -9.01
N HIS A 532 -22.55 -50.87 -9.80
CA HIS A 532 -21.69 -50.28 -10.83
C HIS A 532 -22.57 -49.74 -11.96
N ALA A 533 -22.31 -48.51 -12.40
CA ALA A 533 -22.57 -48.10 -13.77
C ALA A 533 -21.71 -46.89 -14.12
N ASN A 534 -20.61 -47.17 -14.83
CA ASN A 534 -19.94 -46.22 -15.70
C ASN A 534 -20.73 -46.17 -17.02
N PRO A 535 -21.08 -44.97 -17.52
CA PRO A 535 -21.18 -44.80 -18.97
C PRO A 535 -20.70 -43.41 -19.40
N ASN A 536 -19.42 -43.24 -19.71
CA ASN A 536 -19.01 -42.61 -20.98
C ASN A 536 -17.49 -42.57 -21.14
N ILE A 537 -16.98 -43.56 -21.87
CA ILE A 537 -15.89 -43.34 -22.82
C ILE A 537 -16.50 -43.72 -24.17
N PRO A 538 -16.53 -42.81 -25.14
CA PRO A 538 -16.42 -43.18 -26.53
C PRO A 538 -15.05 -42.77 -27.07
N GLU A 539 -14.42 -43.76 -27.70
CA GLU A 539 -13.65 -43.60 -28.93
C GLU A 539 -12.21 -43.12 -28.81
N GLN A 540 -11.35 -44.13 -28.72
CA GLN A 540 -10.23 -44.23 -29.65
C GLN A 540 -10.76 -44.08 -31.08
N MET A 541 -10.41 -42.97 -31.74
CA MET A 541 -10.27 -42.94 -33.20
C MET A 541 -8.80 -42.68 -33.49
N GLU A 542 -8.15 -43.76 -33.92
CA GLU A 542 -6.90 -43.71 -34.64
C GLU A 542 -7.09 -43.01 -36.01
N LEU A 543 -6.02 -42.32 -36.41
CA LEU A 543 -5.42 -42.35 -37.76
C LEU A 543 -5.97 -41.43 -38.90
N PHE A 544 -4.99 -40.69 -39.45
CA PHE A 544 -4.84 -40.06 -40.79
C PHE A 544 -5.32 -38.61 -41.03
N SER A 545 -4.41 -37.63 -40.90
CA SER A 545 -3.70 -36.96 -42.03
C SER A 545 -2.80 -35.82 -41.54
#